data_AF-A0A817EJ96-F1
#
_entry.id   AF-A0A817EJ96-F1
#
_cell.length_a   1.000
_cell.length_b   1.000
_cell.length_c   1.000
_cell.angle_alpha   90.00
_cell.angle_beta   90.00
_cell.angle_gamma   90.00
#
_symmetry.space_group_name_H-M   'P 1'
#
loop_
_entity.id
_entity.type
_entity.pdbx_description
1 polymer ?
#
loop_
_entity_poly.entity_id
_entity_poly.type
_entity_poly.pdbx_seq_one_letter_code
_entity_poly.pdbx_strand_id
1 'polypeptide(L)'
;MATTDGEYSTLFPLTDCIYFANGNCMFKKKCHYRHCELAMKQLEECSNWPDSCRNKDCPYRHTKKPTKNKRPPLQEKGFVSFFWDIENVPIPKQQKPFDIVQRIRKKLVIDPGLQEAAFSCFCNSNTISQANQQSLHNATVRIIHVPDRKPGAIDRQIMLELDRFERVIRPPATVGDCFIVSILGHISSPSLLVCPPEML
;
A
#
# COMPACT_ATOMS: atom_id res chain seq x y z
N MET A 1 9.33 -19.85 37.88
CA MET A 1 8.84 -21.20 37.50
C MET A 1 7.60 -20.99 36.63
N ALA A 2 7.44 -21.43 35.39
CA ALA A 2 8.24 -22.25 34.51
C ALA A 2 7.82 -21.97 33.04
N THR A 3 8.82 -21.88 32.15
CA THR A 3 8.82 -22.35 30.74
C THR A 3 7.56 -22.19 29.86
N THR A 4 7.41 -21.07 29.16
CA THR A 4 6.55 -20.98 27.95
C THR A 4 7.29 -21.34 26.65
N ASP A 5 8.62 -21.44 26.69
CA ASP A 5 9.45 -21.64 25.48
C ASP A 5 9.58 -23.12 25.08
N GLY A 6 9.13 -24.04 25.94
CA GLY A 6 9.22 -25.50 25.73
C GLY A 6 8.07 -26.12 24.93
N GLU A 7 6.86 -25.56 25.00
CA GLU A 7 5.67 -26.16 24.36
C GLU A 7 5.62 -25.95 22.84
N TYR A 8 6.23 -24.88 22.32
CA TYR A 8 6.21 -24.62 20.87
C TYR A 8 7.09 -25.59 20.08
N SER A 9 8.16 -26.12 20.70
CA SER A 9 9.13 -27.00 20.03
C SER A 9 8.60 -28.42 19.79
N THR A 10 7.64 -28.90 20.61
CA THR A 10 7.06 -30.24 20.49
C THR A 10 5.89 -30.30 19.50
N LEU A 11 5.37 -29.14 19.07
CA LEU A 11 4.23 -29.03 18.16
C LEU A 11 4.63 -28.99 16.68
N PHE A 12 5.90 -28.68 16.34
CA PHE A 12 6.36 -28.66 14.95
C PHE A 12 6.07 -29.97 14.20
N PRO A 13 6.38 -31.16 14.75
CA PRO A 13 6.14 -32.43 14.06
C PRO A 13 4.65 -32.77 13.88
N LEU A 14 3.77 -32.01 14.53
CA LEU A 14 2.31 -32.15 14.49
C LEU A 14 1.62 -31.01 13.73
N THR A 15 2.35 -29.97 13.36
CA THR A 15 1.85 -28.79 12.63
C THR A 15 2.06 -28.98 11.13
N ASP A 16 1.05 -28.69 10.31
CA ASP A 16 1.13 -28.88 8.86
C ASP A 16 2.19 -27.98 8.21
N CYS A 17 3.01 -28.58 7.34
CA CYS A 17 3.99 -27.86 6.55
C CYS A 17 3.32 -27.08 5.42
N ILE A 18 3.44 -25.75 5.45
CA ILE A 18 2.87 -24.84 4.43
C ILE A 18 3.48 -25.12 3.04
N TYR A 19 4.77 -25.41 2.97
CA TYR A 19 5.43 -25.70 1.70
C TYR A 19 5.01 -27.05 1.12
N PHE A 20 4.72 -28.05 1.96
CA PHE A 20 4.20 -29.33 1.48
C PHE A 20 2.76 -29.16 1.00
N ALA A 21 1.98 -28.35 1.71
CA ALA A 21 0.63 -28.03 1.33
C ALA A 21 0.54 -27.38 -0.06
N ASN A 22 1.55 -26.61 -0.44
CA ASN A 22 1.64 -25.97 -1.76
C ASN A 22 2.46 -26.78 -2.78
N GLY A 23 2.80 -28.05 -2.49
CA GLY A 23 3.55 -28.93 -3.40
C GLY A 23 5.06 -28.66 -3.51
N ASN A 24 5.60 -27.73 -2.71
CA ASN A 24 6.95 -27.17 -2.86
C ASN A 24 7.89 -27.47 -1.67
N CYS A 25 7.60 -28.48 -0.85
CA CYS A 25 8.49 -28.80 0.28
C CYS A 25 9.79 -29.49 -0.18
N MET A 26 10.89 -28.76 -0.08
CA MET A 26 12.23 -29.24 -0.44
C MET A 26 12.82 -30.24 0.56
N PHE A 27 12.32 -30.27 1.80
CA PHE A 27 12.90 -31.08 2.89
C PHE A 27 12.30 -32.49 3.00
N LYS A 28 11.15 -32.75 2.36
CA LYS A 28 10.47 -34.07 2.35
C LYS A 28 10.52 -34.78 3.71
N LYS A 29 11.28 -35.89 3.82
CA LYS A 29 11.42 -36.72 5.03
C LYS A 29 12.26 -36.09 6.16
N LYS A 30 13.01 -35.03 5.87
CA LYS A 30 13.78 -34.23 6.85
C LYS A 30 13.02 -32.99 7.30
N CYS A 31 11.77 -32.80 6.87
CA CYS A 31 10.98 -31.66 7.30
C CYS A 31 10.58 -31.83 8.77
N HIS A 32 10.78 -30.77 9.56
CA HIS A 32 10.40 -30.74 10.97
C HIS A 32 8.88 -30.57 11.16
N TYR A 33 8.14 -30.31 10.07
CA TYR A 33 6.71 -30.10 10.04
C TYR A 33 5.97 -31.32 9.48
N ARG A 34 4.71 -31.48 9.86
CA ARG A 34 3.84 -32.58 9.45
C ARG A 34 3.50 -32.51 7.96
N HIS A 35 3.69 -33.63 7.25
CA HIS A 35 3.27 -33.82 5.87
C HIS A 35 2.14 -34.87 5.86
N CYS A 36 0.88 -34.44 5.92
CA CYS A 36 -0.27 -35.34 5.90
C CYS A 36 -1.08 -35.14 4.62
N GLU A 37 -1.14 -36.15 3.75
CA GLU A 37 -1.86 -36.06 2.47
C GLU A 37 -3.39 -36.02 2.65
N LEU A 38 -3.91 -36.70 3.68
CA LEU A 38 -5.34 -36.68 3.99
C LEU A 38 -5.80 -35.27 4.37
N ALA A 39 -5.03 -34.59 5.23
CA ALA A 39 -5.24 -33.19 5.58
C ALA A 39 -5.07 -32.22 4.41
N MET A 40 -4.43 -32.63 3.31
CA MET A 40 -4.37 -31.80 2.10
C MET A 40 -5.62 -31.92 1.23
N LYS A 41 -6.30 -33.07 1.28
CA LYS A 41 -7.50 -33.32 0.49
C LYS A 41 -8.74 -32.70 1.12
N GLN A 42 -8.79 -32.63 2.45
CA GLN A 42 -9.89 -31.98 3.18
C GLN A 42 -9.39 -30.68 3.82
N LEU A 43 -9.88 -29.53 3.35
CA LEU A 43 -9.51 -28.19 3.82
C LEU A 43 -10.05 -27.85 5.22
N GLU A 44 -10.57 -28.83 5.96
CA GLU A 44 -11.19 -28.63 7.26
C GLU A 44 -10.18 -28.68 8.41
N GLU A 45 -10.31 -27.76 9.37
CA GLU A 45 -9.44 -27.68 10.55
C GLU A 45 -9.83 -28.70 11.63
N CYS A 46 -8.83 -29.22 12.33
CA CYS A 46 -9.08 -30.15 13.43
C CYS A 46 -9.65 -29.38 14.63
N SER A 47 -10.86 -29.73 15.07
CA SER A 47 -11.52 -29.13 16.24
C SER A 47 -10.71 -29.27 17.54
N ASN A 48 -9.82 -30.26 17.61
CA ASN A 48 -8.98 -30.55 18.78
C ASN A 48 -7.59 -29.92 18.68
N TRP A 49 -7.26 -29.22 17.60
CA TRP A 49 -5.97 -28.60 17.38
C TRP A 49 -5.96 -27.10 17.78
N PRO A 50 -4.90 -26.59 18.43
CA PRO A 50 -3.67 -27.25 18.90
C PRO A 50 -3.77 -27.84 20.31
N ASP A 51 -4.94 -27.73 20.94
CA ASP A 51 -5.10 -27.84 22.39
C ASP A 51 -4.89 -29.27 22.88
N SER A 52 -5.46 -30.28 22.20
CA SER A 52 -5.40 -31.69 22.62
C SER A 52 -4.99 -32.67 21.50
N CYS A 53 -5.03 -32.25 20.24
CA CYS A 53 -4.70 -33.15 19.14
C CYS A 53 -3.19 -33.42 19.07
N ARG A 54 -2.81 -34.70 19.20
CA ARG A 54 -1.42 -35.19 19.06
C ARG A 54 -1.29 -36.29 18.00
N ASN A 55 -2.32 -36.49 17.17
CA ASN A 55 -2.29 -37.46 16.09
C ASN A 55 -1.56 -36.89 14.86
N LYS A 56 -0.45 -37.55 14.47
CA LYS A 56 0.37 -37.19 13.28
C LYS A 56 -0.34 -37.47 11.96
N ASP A 57 -1.28 -38.41 11.96
CA ASP A 57 -2.04 -38.80 10.77
C ASP A 57 -3.48 -38.29 10.85
N CYS A 58 -3.73 -37.26 11.69
CA CYS A 58 -5.05 -36.65 11.75
C CYS A 58 -5.45 -36.15 10.36
N PRO A 59 -6.61 -36.56 9.83
CA PRO A 59 -7.00 -36.21 8.48
C PRO A 59 -7.38 -34.73 8.37
N TYR A 60 -7.51 -34.00 9.48
CA TYR A 60 -7.86 -32.58 9.51
C TYR A 60 -6.62 -31.67 9.63
N ARG A 61 -6.75 -30.42 9.18
CA ARG A 61 -5.67 -29.43 9.14
C ARG A 61 -5.22 -29.05 10.55
N HIS A 62 -3.91 -29.09 10.76
CA HIS A 62 -3.20 -28.61 11.95
C HIS A 62 -2.43 -27.35 11.59
N THR A 63 -3.15 -26.25 11.37
CA THR A 63 -2.56 -24.97 10.99
C THR A 63 -1.82 -24.35 12.17
N LYS A 64 -0.66 -23.72 11.94
CA LYS A 64 -0.04 -22.91 12.99
C LYS A 64 -0.98 -21.73 13.25
N LYS A 65 -1.72 -21.73 14.37
CA LYS A 65 -2.46 -20.53 14.79
C LYS A 65 -1.43 -19.39 14.82
N PRO A 66 -1.65 -18.26 14.13
CA PRO A 66 -0.76 -17.12 14.27
C PRO A 66 -0.76 -16.80 15.76
N THR A 67 0.42 -16.86 16.40
CA THR A 67 0.58 -16.24 17.70
C THR A 67 0.12 -14.80 17.49
N LYS A 68 -0.99 -14.43 18.13
CA LYS A 68 -1.40 -13.03 18.22
C LYS A 68 -0.39 -12.34 19.12
N ASN A 69 0.84 -12.17 18.65
CA ASN A 69 1.64 -11.03 19.05
C ASN A 69 0.82 -9.84 18.57
N LYS A 70 0.11 -9.23 19.52
CA LYS A 70 -0.62 -7.98 19.36
C LYS A 70 0.38 -6.90 18.91
N ARG A 71 0.67 -6.84 17.63
CA ARG A 71 0.49 -5.59 16.93
C ARG A 71 -0.83 -5.78 16.18
N PRO A 72 -1.73 -4.77 16.18
CA PRO A 72 -2.80 -4.77 15.18
C PRO A 72 -2.17 -5.11 13.82
N PRO A 73 -2.90 -5.67 12.84
CA PRO A 73 -2.47 -5.47 11.47
C PRO A 73 -2.19 -3.97 11.40
N LEU A 74 -0.94 -3.57 11.14
CA LEU A 74 -0.74 -2.27 10.53
C LEU A 74 -1.60 -2.43 9.28
N GLN A 75 -2.78 -1.84 9.33
CA GLN A 75 -3.61 -1.65 8.16
C GLN A 75 -2.60 -1.07 7.18
N GLU A 76 -2.16 -1.87 6.20
CA GLU A 76 -1.22 -1.42 5.18
C GLU A 76 -2.01 -0.35 4.42
N LYS A 77 -2.00 0.87 4.98
CA LYS A 77 -2.71 2.00 4.43
C LYS A 77 -2.01 2.28 3.14
N GLY A 78 -2.71 2.05 2.02
CA GLY A 78 -2.19 2.41 0.72
C GLY A 78 -1.77 3.88 0.74
N PHE A 79 -0.61 4.16 0.15
CA PHE A 79 -0.10 5.52 0.06
C PHE A 79 -0.58 6.14 -1.24
N VAL A 80 -0.94 7.41 -1.19
CA VAL A 80 -1.32 8.18 -2.39
C VAL A 80 -0.50 9.46 -2.50
N SER A 81 -0.04 9.74 -3.72
CA SER A 81 0.63 10.99 -4.05
C SER A 81 -0.08 11.72 -5.18
N PHE A 82 -0.20 13.03 -5.03
CA PHE A 82 -0.85 13.92 -5.98
C PHE A 82 0.17 14.75 -6.73
N PHE A 83 0.06 14.73 -8.05
CA PHE A 83 0.85 15.55 -8.97
C PHE A 83 -0.12 16.43 -9.75
N TRP A 84 -0.17 17.72 -9.38
CA TRP A 84 -1.05 18.69 -10.01
C TRP A 84 -0.28 19.58 -10.96
N ASP A 85 -0.51 19.40 -12.26
CA ASP A 85 -0.14 20.38 -13.27
C ASP A 85 -1.25 21.42 -13.37
N ILE A 86 -1.04 22.55 -12.70
CA ILE A 86 -2.02 23.63 -12.63
C ILE A 86 -2.09 24.46 -13.92
N GLU A 87 -1.13 24.31 -14.84
CA GLU A 87 -1.18 24.98 -16.13
C GLU A 87 -2.12 24.22 -17.08
N ASN A 88 -2.06 22.89 -17.07
CA ASN A 88 -2.99 22.03 -17.80
C ASN A 88 -4.37 21.93 -17.13
N VAL A 89 -4.41 21.98 -15.80
CA VAL A 89 -5.64 21.90 -15.00
C VAL A 89 -5.74 23.10 -14.08
N PRO A 90 -6.11 24.27 -14.62
CA PRO A 90 -6.16 25.50 -13.84
C PRO A 90 -7.29 25.49 -12.82
N ILE A 91 -7.11 26.28 -11.76
CA ILE A 91 -8.13 26.55 -10.76
C ILE A 91 -9.35 27.18 -11.45
N PRO A 92 -10.56 26.62 -11.30
CA PRO A 92 -11.77 27.22 -11.85
C PRO A 92 -11.99 28.64 -11.34
N LYS A 93 -12.60 29.48 -12.17
CA LYS A 93 -12.90 30.87 -11.81
C LYS A 93 -13.74 30.90 -10.51
N GLN A 94 -13.36 31.81 -9.60
CA GLN A 94 -14.01 32.03 -8.28
C GLN A 94 -13.79 30.92 -7.23
N GLN A 95 -13.01 29.88 -7.55
CA GLN A 95 -12.64 28.86 -6.56
C GLN A 95 -11.28 29.15 -5.92
N LYS A 96 -11.11 28.70 -4.68
CA LYS A 96 -9.83 28.78 -3.97
C LYS A 96 -9.11 27.43 -4.06
N PRO A 97 -7.79 27.42 -4.30
CA PRO A 97 -6.98 26.18 -4.30
C PRO A 97 -7.19 25.32 -3.07
N PHE A 98 -7.29 25.96 -1.89
CA PHE A 98 -7.55 25.27 -0.64
C PHE A 98 -8.78 24.37 -0.69
N ASP A 99 -9.93 24.89 -1.14
CA ASP A 99 -11.19 24.15 -1.17
C ASP A 99 -11.14 22.98 -2.15
N ILE A 100 -10.45 23.14 -3.28
CA ILE A 100 -10.20 22.07 -4.26
C ILE A 100 -9.38 20.95 -3.63
N VAL A 101 -8.26 21.31 -2.99
CA VAL A 101 -7.36 20.35 -2.32
C VAL A 101 -8.09 19.58 -1.22
N GLN A 102 -8.93 20.25 -0.42
CA GLN A 102 -9.73 19.57 0.60
C GLN A 102 -10.76 18.61 0.00
N ARG A 103 -11.41 18.97 -1.12
CA ARG A 103 -12.33 18.06 -1.83
C ARG A 103 -11.62 16.83 -2.37
N ILE A 104 -10.43 17.02 -2.97
CA ILE A 104 -9.56 15.94 -3.46
C ILE A 104 -9.19 15.00 -2.32
N ARG A 105 -8.66 15.54 -1.21
CA ARG A 105 -8.29 14.75 -0.02
C ARG A 105 -9.47 13.99 0.55
N LYS A 106 -10.64 14.63 0.64
CA LYS A 106 -11.83 13.97 1.16
C LYS A 106 -12.16 12.72 0.36
N LYS A 107 -12.31 12.82 -0.98
CA LYS A 107 -12.71 11.67 -1.78
C LYS A 107 -11.60 10.66 -2.06
N LEU A 108 -10.34 11.09 -2.17
CA LEU A 108 -9.23 10.22 -2.61
C LEU A 108 -8.32 9.76 -1.47
N VAL A 109 -8.40 10.37 -0.29
CA VAL A 109 -7.61 9.99 0.88
C VAL A 109 -8.52 9.51 2.02
N ILE A 110 -9.45 10.36 2.45
CA ILE A 110 -10.26 10.11 3.66
C ILE A 110 -11.30 9.01 3.41
N ASP A 111 -12.15 9.16 2.40
CA ASP A 111 -13.22 8.22 2.06
C ASP A 111 -12.70 6.79 1.81
N PRO A 112 -11.61 6.55 1.05
CA PRO A 112 -11.02 5.23 0.87
C PRO A 112 -10.07 4.79 2.01
N GLY A 113 -9.77 5.67 2.98
CA GLY A 113 -8.87 5.36 4.09
C GLY A 113 -7.38 5.26 3.72
N LEU A 114 -6.95 5.92 2.64
CA LEU A 114 -5.56 5.99 2.20
C LEU A 114 -4.74 6.99 3.03
N GLN A 115 -3.42 6.95 2.89
CA GLN A 115 -2.50 7.91 3.49
C GLN A 115 -1.87 8.79 2.41
N GLU A 116 -2.05 10.11 2.51
CA GLU A 116 -1.33 11.06 1.65
C GLU A 116 0.17 11.01 1.97
N ALA A 117 0.97 10.67 0.97
CA ALA A 117 2.42 10.69 1.06
C ALA A 117 2.99 12.03 0.56
N ALA A 118 2.41 12.60 -0.50
CA ALA A 118 2.77 13.92 -1.01
C ALA A 118 1.63 14.56 -1.79
N PHE A 119 1.52 15.88 -1.70
CA PHE A 119 0.70 16.68 -2.60
C PHE A 119 1.57 17.78 -3.20
N SER A 120 1.86 17.68 -4.49
CA SER A 120 2.72 18.64 -5.21
C SER A 120 1.99 19.31 -6.37
N CYS A 121 2.16 20.62 -6.46
CA CYS A 121 1.70 21.45 -7.57
C CYS A 121 2.91 21.88 -8.40
N PHE A 122 2.89 21.61 -9.70
CA PHE A 122 3.95 21.95 -10.64
C PHE A 122 3.51 23.17 -11.45
N CYS A 123 4.33 24.22 -11.44
CA CYS A 123 4.03 25.45 -12.14
C CYS A 123 5.27 26.31 -12.35
N ASN A 124 5.18 27.26 -13.28
CA ASN A 124 6.03 28.42 -13.22
C ASN A 124 5.59 29.32 -12.05
N SER A 125 6.44 29.58 -11.05
CA SER A 125 6.06 30.39 -9.88
C SER A 125 5.70 31.83 -10.26
N ASN A 126 6.12 32.29 -11.43
CA ASN A 126 5.80 33.60 -11.96
C ASN A 126 4.40 33.68 -12.61
N THR A 127 3.75 32.55 -12.89
CA THR A 127 2.42 32.52 -13.56
C THR A 127 1.26 32.45 -12.57
N ILE A 128 1.49 32.00 -11.34
CA ILE A 128 0.48 31.93 -10.28
C ILE A 128 0.45 33.22 -9.46
N SER A 129 -0.75 33.74 -9.16
CA SER A 129 -0.92 34.88 -8.27
C SER A 129 -0.49 34.58 -6.83
N GLN A 130 0.03 35.60 -6.11
CA GLN A 130 0.45 35.45 -4.71
C GLN A 130 -0.68 34.91 -3.81
N ALA A 131 -1.93 35.32 -4.05
CA ALA A 131 -3.09 34.81 -3.34
C ALA A 131 -3.28 33.29 -3.52
N ASN A 132 -3.09 32.79 -4.74
CA ASN A 132 -3.19 31.35 -5.02
C ASN A 132 -2.00 30.57 -4.46
N GLN A 133 -0.79 31.13 -4.51
CA GLN A 133 0.39 30.52 -3.88
C GLN A 133 0.18 30.36 -2.37
N GLN A 134 -0.34 31.41 -1.71
CA GLN A 134 -0.62 31.35 -0.28
C GLN A 134 -1.75 30.37 0.05
N SER A 135 -2.78 30.29 -0.80
CA SER A 135 -3.87 29.31 -0.65
C SER A 135 -3.37 27.85 -0.76
N LEU A 136 -2.50 27.57 -1.73
CA LEU A 136 -1.84 26.26 -1.89
C LEU A 136 -0.95 25.92 -0.68
N HIS A 137 -0.15 26.89 -0.22
CA HIS A 137 0.69 26.72 0.95
C HIS A 137 -0.15 26.43 2.22
N ASN A 138 -1.24 27.17 2.44
CA ASN A 138 -2.16 26.94 3.55
C ASN A 138 -2.85 25.57 3.45
N ALA A 139 -3.00 25.05 2.24
CA ALA A 139 -3.49 23.70 1.98
C ALA A 139 -2.39 22.62 2.11
N THR A 140 -1.21 22.97 2.63
CA THR A 140 -0.04 22.07 2.76
C THR A 140 0.39 21.42 1.44
N VAL A 141 0.17 22.11 0.31
CA VAL A 141 0.62 21.67 -1.01
C VAL A 141 2.02 22.19 -1.29
N ARG A 142 2.91 21.30 -1.72
CA ARG A 142 4.27 21.64 -2.14
C ARG A 142 4.25 22.28 -3.53
N ILE A 143 4.65 23.53 -3.64
CA ILE A 143 4.80 24.21 -4.93
C ILE A 143 6.19 23.90 -5.49
N ILE A 144 6.23 23.25 -6.65
CA ILE A 144 7.45 22.92 -7.38
C ILE A 144 7.59 23.88 -8.54
N HIS A 145 8.59 24.76 -8.45
CA HIS A 145 8.89 25.69 -9.52
C HIS A 145 9.55 24.98 -10.70
N VAL A 146 8.88 25.03 -11.85
CA VAL A 146 9.43 24.61 -13.14
C VAL A 146 9.63 25.86 -14.01
N PRO A 147 10.87 26.34 -14.18
CA PRO A 147 11.15 27.57 -14.95
C PRO A 147 11.10 27.36 -16.46
N ASP A 148 11.34 26.14 -16.94
CA ASP A 148 11.39 25.82 -18.37
C ASP A 148 9.97 25.84 -18.98
N ARG A 149 9.77 26.72 -19.96
CA ARG A 149 8.50 26.90 -20.68
C ARG A 149 8.38 25.97 -21.90
N LYS A 150 9.38 25.13 -22.16
CA LYS A 150 9.30 24.15 -23.24
C LYS A 150 8.13 23.19 -22.99
N PRO A 151 7.32 22.87 -24.01
CA PRO A 151 6.33 21.81 -23.92
C PRO A 151 6.96 20.53 -23.34
N GLY A 152 6.28 19.91 -22.38
CA GLY A 152 6.75 18.70 -21.71
C GLY A 152 7.79 18.91 -20.60
N ALA A 153 8.15 20.15 -20.24
CA ALA A 153 9.06 20.39 -19.12
C ALA A 153 8.46 19.97 -17.77
N ILE A 154 7.18 20.30 -17.54
CA ILE A 154 6.44 19.88 -16.35
C ILE A 154 6.28 18.36 -16.32
N ASP A 155 5.90 17.74 -17.43
CA ASP A 155 5.77 16.28 -17.54
C ASP A 155 7.07 15.56 -17.18
N ARG A 156 8.21 16.05 -17.71
CA ARG A 156 9.55 15.51 -17.35
C ARG A 156 9.84 15.63 -15.86
N GLN A 157 9.50 16.77 -15.26
CA GLN A 157 9.72 16.98 -13.82
C GLN A 157 8.82 16.07 -12.97
N ILE A 158 7.58 15.87 -13.38
CA ILE A 158 6.65 14.93 -12.73
C ILE A 158 7.20 13.51 -12.83
N MET A 159 7.68 13.08 -14.01
CA MET A 159 8.30 11.77 -14.17
C MET A 159 9.51 11.54 -13.26
N LEU A 160 10.37 12.55 -13.08
CA LEU A 160 11.50 12.47 -12.14
C LEU A 160 11.05 12.35 -10.68
N GLU A 161 10.02 13.11 -10.29
CA GLU A 161 9.46 13.03 -8.94
C GLU A 161 8.73 11.70 -8.70
N LEU A 162 8.12 11.13 -9.75
CA LEU A 162 7.52 9.79 -9.72
C LEU A 162 8.57 8.70 -9.52
N ASP A 163 9.66 8.67 -10.30
CA ASP A 163 10.75 7.70 -10.11
C ASP A 163 11.35 7.80 -8.69
N ARG A 164 11.52 9.02 -8.18
CA ARG A 164 11.96 9.23 -6.80
C ARG A 164 10.96 8.68 -5.79
N PHE A 165 9.67 8.92 -6.00
CA PHE A 165 8.60 8.44 -5.12
C PHE A 165 8.57 6.91 -5.07
N GLU A 166 8.64 6.25 -6.22
CA GLU A 166 8.66 4.78 -6.30
C GLU A 166 9.84 4.19 -5.54
N ARG A 167 11.04 4.76 -5.67
CA ARG A 167 12.24 4.28 -4.96
C ARG A 167 12.15 4.45 -3.45
N VAL A 168 11.49 5.51 -2.96
CA VAL A 168 11.41 5.83 -1.53
C VAL A 168 10.25 5.10 -0.85
N ILE A 169 9.10 5.00 -1.51
CA ILE A 169 7.85 4.48 -0.91
C ILE A 169 7.65 2.98 -1.18
N ARG A 170 8.32 2.42 -2.21
CA ARG A 170 8.47 0.97 -2.38
C ARG A 170 9.90 0.49 -2.03
N PRO A 171 10.30 0.45 -0.74
CA PRO A 171 11.48 -0.32 -0.36
C PRO A 171 11.29 -1.79 -0.76
N PRO A 172 12.35 -2.57 -1.06
CA PRO A 172 12.26 -3.94 -1.57
C PRO A 172 11.61 -4.98 -0.61
N ALA A 173 11.02 -4.54 0.50
CA ALA A 173 10.39 -5.38 1.52
C ALA A 173 9.04 -4.85 2.07
N THR A 174 8.51 -3.73 1.55
CA THR A 174 7.23 -3.17 2.04
C THR A 174 6.15 -3.41 1.00
N VAL A 175 5.23 -4.33 1.29
CA VAL A 175 4.02 -4.55 0.49
C VAL A 175 3.04 -3.47 0.93
N GLY A 176 2.70 -2.57 0.02
CA GLY A 176 1.72 -1.53 0.24
C GLY A 176 1.32 -0.99 -1.11
N ASP A 177 0.01 -0.96 -1.39
CA ASP A 177 -0.48 -0.46 -2.65
C ASP A 177 -0.19 1.05 -2.74
N CYS A 178 0.65 1.43 -3.68
CA CYS A 178 0.99 2.82 -3.97
C CYS A 178 0.11 3.30 -5.12
N PHE A 179 -0.79 4.23 -4.84
CA PHE A 179 -1.64 4.85 -5.84
C PHE A 179 -1.06 6.20 -6.25
N ILE A 180 -0.95 6.44 -7.55
CA ILE A 180 -0.46 7.71 -8.08
C ILE A 180 -1.67 8.41 -8.69
N VAL A 181 -2.02 9.58 -8.18
CA VAL A 181 -3.07 10.40 -8.77
C VAL A 181 -2.39 11.53 -9.53
N SER A 182 -2.39 11.40 -10.85
CA SER A 182 -1.97 12.50 -11.70
C SER A 182 -3.20 13.29 -12.08
N ILE A 183 -3.22 14.58 -11.75
CA ILE A 183 -4.21 15.52 -12.27
C ILE A 183 -3.71 16.00 -13.65
N LEU A 184 -3.38 15.03 -14.51
CA LEU A 184 -2.91 15.22 -15.88
C LEU A 184 -3.82 14.42 -16.80
N GLY A 185 -4.30 15.07 -17.85
CA GLY A 185 -5.11 14.44 -18.88
C GLY A 185 -4.38 13.38 -19.73
N HIS A 186 -3.07 13.15 -19.58
CA HIS A 186 -2.32 12.30 -20.53
C HIS A 186 -1.04 11.65 -19.94
N ILE A 187 -1.15 10.81 -18.90
CA ILE A 187 -0.06 9.86 -18.56
C ILE A 187 -0.63 8.44 -18.51
N SER A 188 -0.19 7.57 -19.41
CA SER A 188 -0.57 6.16 -19.43
C SER A 188 0.33 5.34 -18.51
N SER A 189 -0.10 5.12 -17.27
CA SER A 189 0.49 4.14 -16.34
C SER A 189 -0.61 3.37 -15.60
N PRO A 190 -0.48 2.05 -15.37
CA PRO A 190 -1.54 1.22 -14.77
C PRO A 190 -1.85 1.58 -13.30
N SER A 191 -1.00 2.35 -12.62
CA SER A 191 -1.21 2.83 -11.24
C SER A 191 -1.73 4.27 -11.17
N LEU A 192 -2.11 4.84 -12.32
CA LEU A 192 -2.44 6.25 -12.46
C LEU A 192 -3.95 6.46 -12.46
N LEU A 193 -4.45 7.08 -11.40
CA LEU A 193 -5.84 7.55 -11.34
C LEU A 193 -5.89 8.99 -11.84
N VAL A 194 -6.67 9.23 -12.89
CA VAL A 194 -6.96 10.58 -13.39
C VAL A 194 -8.10 11.14 -12.55
N CYS A 195 -7.88 12.31 -11.94
CA CYS A 195 -8.93 13.00 -11.20
C CYS A 195 -10.01 13.50 -12.19
N PRO A 196 -11.29 13.08 -12.08
CA PRO A 196 -12.32 13.52 -13.00
C PRO A 196 -12.59 15.02 -12.82
N PRO A 197 -12.94 15.75 -13.89
CA PRO A 197 -13.10 17.22 -13.86
C PRO A 197 -14.15 17.72 -12.85
N GLU A 198 -15.12 16.87 -12.48
CA GLU A 198 -16.13 17.16 -11.46
C GLU A 198 -15.56 17.36 -10.04
N MET A 199 -14.31 16.96 -9.81
CA MET A 199 -13.61 17.12 -8.55
C MET A 199 -12.85 18.45 -8.42
N LEU A 200 -12.76 19.24 -9.50
CA LEU A 200 -12.10 20.54 -9.56
C LEU A 200 -13.04 21.69 -9.19
#